data_AF-D7UXS3-F1
#
_entry.id   AF-D7UXS3-F1
#
_cell.length_a   1.000
_cell.length_b   1.000
_cell.length_c   1.000
_cell.angle_alpha   90.00
_cell.angle_beta   90.00
_cell.angle_gamma   90.00
#
_symmetry.space_group_name_H-M   'P 1'
#
loop_
_entity.id
_entity.type
_entity.pdbx_description
1 polymer ?
#
loop_
_entity_poly.entity_id
_entity_poly.type
_entity_poly.pdbx_seq_one_letter_code
_entity_poly.pdbx_strand_id
1 'polypeptide(L)'
;MDNDYLTAKKITADTSLTGNIVFKIEKQGVYTLNYAPNIKKAKPISLKIDTRNYEDKSKEAEKALKAYVNEVYLGKSDLYADKYVENSLTADKKEFDTETKEKIQRNFTFSNPIADKDLTALLKELKKGNASRGHVAYTLESFSGEDAYIGVKVRTISLTDLNSQMSDLSNKLQKETNYKASYKETQSAVIGIVIKEFPEILTKCL
;
A
#
# COMPACT_ATOMS: atom_id res chain seq x y z
N MET A 1 -5.41 -18.13 12.01
CA MET A 1 -6.71 -18.69 11.61
C MET A 1 -6.75 -20.13 12.08
N ASP A 2 -7.44 -20.40 13.19
CA ASP A 2 -7.89 -21.76 13.48
C ASP A 2 -9.03 -22.03 12.49
N ASN A 3 -8.67 -22.56 11.32
CA ASN A 3 -9.67 -23.03 10.38
C ASN A 3 -10.29 -24.29 10.98
N ASP A 4 -11.44 -24.13 11.64
CA ASP A 4 -12.26 -25.22 12.15
C ASP A 4 -12.87 -26.00 10.97
N TYR A 5 -12.01 -26.74 10.26
CA TYR A 5 -12.44 -27.72 9.28
C TYR A 5 -13.19 -28.82 10.00
N LEU A 6 -14.23 -29.34 9.36
CA LEU A 6 -14.97 -30.48 9.88
C LEU A 6 -14.03 -31.68 10.02
N THR A 7 -13.72 -32.06 11.26
CA THR A 7 -12.85 -33.20 11.58
C THR A 7 -13.69 -34.41 11.96
N ALA A 8 -13.26 -35.60 11.57
CA ALA A 8 -13.99 -36.83 11.86
C ALA A 8 -14.04 -37.08 13.39
N LYS A 9 -15.25 -37.10 13.95
CA LYS A 9 -15.50 -37.42 15.36
C LYS A 9 -16.69 -38.35 15.48
N LYS A 10 -16.62 -39.30 16.43
CA LYS A 10 -17.80 -40.09 16.80
C LYS A 10 -18.80 -39.18 17.52
N ILE A 11 -20.03 -39.16 17.03
CA ILE A 11 -21.16 -38.44 17.63
C ILE A 11 -22.13 -39.46 18.24
N THR A 12 -22.76 -39.10 19.36
CA THR A 12 -23.87 -39.82 19.98
C THR A 12 -25.21 -39.19 19.57
N ALA A 13 -26.33 -39.81 19.96
CA ALA A 13 -27.68 -39.39 19.55
C ALA A 13 -28.00 -37.91 19.86
N ASP A 14 -27.45 -37.37 20.94
CA ASP A 14 -27.75 -36.01 21.42
C ASP A 14 -26.62 -35.01 21.13
N THR A 15 -25.65 -35.38 20.30
CA THR A 15 -24.51 -34.51 19.97
C THR A 15 -24.51 -34.13 18.50
N SER A 16 -24.23 -32.86 18.23
CA SER A 16 -23.96 -32.35 16.90
C SER A 16 -22.47 -32.07 16.72
N LEU A 17 -22.02 -32.11 15.46
CA LEU A 17 -20.70 -31.68 15.04
C LEU A 17 -20.88 -30.63 13.94
N THR A 18 -20.26 -29.47 14.14
CA THR A 18 -20.29 -28.35 13.18
C THR A 18 -18.86 -28.05 12.78
N GLY A 19 -18.66 -27.72 11.51
CA GLY A 19 -17.35 -27.35 10.98
C GLY A 19 -17.45 -26.98 9.51
N ASN A 20 -16.39 -26.38 8.99
CA ASN A 20 -16.30 -25.94 7.61
C ASN A 20 -15.87 -27.07 6.68
N ILE A 21 -16.45 -27.11 5.49
CA ILE A 21 -15.99 -27.94 4.36
C ILE A 21 -15.67 -27.01 3.19
N VAL A 22 -14.55 -27.27 2.52
CA VAL A 22 -14.05 -26.39 1.46
C VAL A 22 -13.85 -27.19 0.18
N PHE A 23 -14.41 -26.69 -0.91
CA PHE A 23 -14.24 -27.23 -2.25
C PHE A 23 -13.71 -26.13 -3.15
N LYS A 24 -12.75 -26.46 -4.01
CA LYS A 24 -12.37 -25.58 -5.12
C LYS A 24 -13.46 -25.64 -6.17
N ILE A 25 -14.01 -24.48 -6.52
CA ILE A 25 -15.10 -24.33 -7.47
C ILE A 25 -14.82 -23.19 -8.45
N GLU A 26 -15.50 -23.21 -9.58
CA GLU A 26 -15.58 -22.05 -10.48
C GLU A 26 -16.59 -21.03 -9.93
N LYS A 27 -16.30 -19.73 -10.11
CA LYS A 27 -17.21 -18.65 -9.70
C LYS A 27 -18.51 -18.69 -10.52
N GLN A 28 -19.59 -18.18 -9.94
CA GLN A 28 -20.90 -18.01 -10.59
C GLN A 28 -21.55 -19.34 -11.07
N GLY A 29 -21.14 -20.47 -10.49
CA GLY A 29 -21.66 -21.80 -10.77
C GLY A 29 -22.82 -22.22 -9.86
N VAL A 30 -23.51 -23.28 -10.27
CA VAL A 30 -24.55 -23.96 -9.49
C VAL A 30 -24.07 -25.36 -9.18
N TYR A 31 -24.01 -25.70 -7.90
CA TYR A 31 -23.45 -26.95 -7.38
C TYR A 31 -24.49 -27.70 -6.56
N THR A 32 -24.22 -28.98 -6.31
CA THR A 32 -25.01 -29.78 -5.36
C THR A 32 -24.07 -30.43 -4.37
N LEU A 33 -24.22 -30.08 -3.09
CA LEU A 33 -23.55 -30.75 -2.00
C LEU A 33 -24.36 -31.99 -1.61
N ASN A 34 -23.76 -33.16 -1.77
CA ASN A 34 -24.38 -34.44 -1.39
C ASN A 34 -23.72 -34.95 -0.11
N TYR A 35 -24.53 -35.16 0.93
CA TYR A 35 -24.11 -35.82 2.16
C TYR A 35 -24.73 -37.22 2.22
N ALA A 36 -23.88 -38.25 2.24
CA ALA A 36 -24.28 -39.64 2.41
C ALA A 36 -23.85 -40.12 3.80
N PRO A 37 -24.78 -40.26 4.76
CA PRO A 37 -24.45 -40.75 6.10
C PRO A 37 -23.96 -42.20 6.06
N ASN A 38 -22.93 -42.51 6.86
CA ASN A 38 -22.42 -43.88 7.02
C ASN A 38 -23.29 -44.69 8.01
N ILE A 39 -24.59 -44.81 7.71
CA ILE A 39 -25.58 -45.53 8.50
C ILE A 39 -26.37 -46.44 7.55
N LYS A 40 -26.54 -47.72 7.91
CA LYS A 40 -27.31 -48.68 7.10
C LYS A 40 -28.72 -48.12 6.83
N LYS A 41 -29.08 -48.04 5.54
CA LYS A 41 -30.40 -47.59 5.02
C LYS A 41 -30.73 -46.10 5.20
N ALA A 42 -29.79 -45.26 5.63
CA ALA A 42 -30.02 -43.82 5.67
C ALA A 42 -30.00 -43.22 4.25
N LYS A 43 -30.93 -42.30 3.97
CA LYS A 43 -31.03 -41.63 2.67
C LYS A 43 -29.98 -40.50 2.58
N PRO A 44 -29.38 -40.28 1.41
CA PRO A 44 -28.52 -39.12 1.21
C PRO A 44 -29.34 -37.82 1.27
N ILE A 45 -28.68 -36.76 1.71
CA ILE A 45 -29.21 -35.39 1.75
C ILE A 45 -28.48 -34.60 0.67
N SER A 46 -29.23 -33.88 -0.15
CA SER A 46 -28.69 -33.04 -1.23
C SER A 46 -29.09 -31.59 -1.01
N LEU A 47 -28.12 -30.69 -1.07
CA LEU A 47 -28.34 -29.25 -1.02
C LEU A 47 -27.86 -28.61 -2.32
N LYS A 48 -28.77 -27.95 -3.03
CA LYS A 48 -28.42 -27.15 -4.20
C LYS A 48 -27.86 -25.80 -3.75
N ILE A 49 -26.69 -25.45 -4.24
CA ILE A 49 -25.98 -24.22 -3.89
C ILE A 49 -25.81 -23.41 -5.18
N ASP A 50 -26.40 -22.23 -5.23
CA ASP A 50 -26.18 -21.27 -6.30
C ASP A 50 -25.20 -20.20 -5.82
N THR A 51 -23.95 -20.25 -6.30
CA THR A 51 -22.88 -19.37 -5.82
C THR A 51 -23.09 -17.91 -6.23
N ARG A 52 -24.00 -17.66 -7.18
CA ARG A 52 -24.38 -16.32 -7.63
C ARG A 52 -25.20 -15.56 -6.58
N ASN A 53 -25.77 -16.29 -5.63
CA ASN A 53 -26.52 -15.70 -4.51
C ASN A 53 -25.61 -15.17 -3.40
N TYR A 54 -24.30 -15.38 -3.51
CA TYR A 54 -23.32 -14.94 -2.52
C TYR A 54 -22.50 -13.79 -3.07
N GLU A 55 -22.40 -12.72 -2.29
CA GLU A 55 -21.64 -11.53 -2.67
C GLU A 55 -20.13 -11.79 -2.56
N ASP A 56 -19.38 -11.46 -3.61
CA ASP A 56 -17.92 -11.49 -3.59
C ASP A 56 -17.36 -10.15 -3.09
N LYS A 57 -17.13 -10.08 -1.77
CA LYS A 57 -16.59 -8.90 -1.11
C LYS A 57 -15.07 -8.75 -1.24
N SER A 58 -14.38 -9.67 -1.93
CA SER A 58 -12.93 -9.56 -2.11
C SER A 58 -12.51 -8.27 -2.85
N LYS A 59 -13.39 -7.74 -3.69
CA LYS A 59 -13.20 -6.46 -4.37
C LYS A 59 -13.34 -5.23 -3.47
N GLU A 60 -14.01 -5.36 -2.33
CA GLU A 60 -14.11 -4.28 -1.36
C GLU A 60 -12.79 -4.11 -0.61
N ALA A 61 -12.15 -5.22 -0.21
CA ALA A 61 -10.82 -5.20 0.40
C ALA A 61 -9.77 -4.58 -0.52
N GLU A 62 -9.79 -4.93 -1.82
CA GLU A 62 -8.89 -4.33 -2.83
C GLU A 62 -9.11 -2.80 -2.96
N LYS A 63 -10.37 -2.34 -2.93
CA LYS A 63 -10.72 -0.91 -2.96
C LYS A 63 -10.26 -0.19 -1.69
N ALA A 64 -10.48 -0.80 -0.51
CA ALA A 64 -10.06 -0.25 0.77
C ALA A 64 -8.54 0.00 0.79
N LEU A 65 -7.76 -1.03 0.45
CA LEU A 65 -6.30 -0.93 0.42
C LEU A 65 -5.81 0.10 -0.60
N LYS A 66 -6.43 0.15 -1.78
CA LYS A 66 -6.10 1.15 -2.80
C LYS A 66 -6.39 2.57 -2.32
N ALA A 67 -7.55 2.80 -1.71
CA ALA A 67 -7.92 4.10 -1.16
C ALA A 67 -6.95 4.53 -0.06
N TYR A 68 -6.61 3.62 0.85
CA TYR A 68 -5.62 3.85 1.90
C TYR A 68 -4.25 4.28 1.32
N VAL A 69 -3.73 3.53 0.35
CA VAL A 69 -2.45 3.85 -0.29
C VAL A 69 -2.49 5.21 -1.00
N ASN A 70 -3.59 5.52 -1.68
CA ASN A 70 -3.76 6.80 -2.36
C ASN A 70 -3.74 7.97 -1.38
N GLU A 71 -4.49 7.89 -0.29
CA GLU A 71 -4.64 8.97 0.69
C GLU A 71 -3.36 9.16 1.53
N VAL A 72 -2.81 8.08 2.08
CA VAL A 72 -1.69 8.13 3.03
C VAL A 72 -0.37 8.35 2.30
N TYR A 73 -0.07 7.56 1.26
CA TYR A 73 1.25 7.53 0.64
C TYR A 73 1.37 8.40 -0.61
N LEU A 74 0.32 8.49 -1.43
CA LEU A 74 0.37 9.22 -2.70
C LEU A 74 -0.23 10.63 -2.62
N GLY A 75 -0.90 10.97 -1.50
CA GLY A 75 -1.55 12.27 -1.32
C GLY A 75 -2.64 12.52 -2.36
N LYS A 76 -3.28 11.46 -2.85
CA LYS A 76 -4.34 11.48 -3.86
C LYS A 76 -5.66 11.12 -3.18
N SER A 77 -6.67 11.97 -3.35
CA SER A 77 -7.99 11.67 -2.82
C SER A 77 -8.61 10.47 -3.54
N ASP A 78 -9.26 9.59 -2.78
CA ASP A 78 -9.96 8.42 -3.30
C ASP A 78 -11.41 8.36 -2.81
N LEU A 79 -12.35 8.21 -3.75
CA LEU A 79 -13.79 8.19 -3.47
C LEU A 79 -14.24 7.00 -2.59
N TYR A 80 -13.38 6.01 -2.41
CA TYR A 80 -13.64 4.82 -1.60
C TYR A 80 -13.11 4.93 -0.16
N ALA A 81 -12.36 5.98 0.16
CA ALA A 81 -11.76 6.19 1.48
C ALA A 81 -12.83 6.17 2.59
N ASP A 82 -13.81 7.07 2.52
CA ASP A 82 -14.87 7.20 3.53
C ASP A 82 -15.77 5.96 3.64
N LYS A 83 -15.82 5.14 2.59
CA LYS A 83 -16.72 3.97 2.52
C LYS A 83 -16.06 2.71 3.06
N TYR A 84 -14.79 2.50 2.77
CA TYR A 84 -14.14 1.20 2.94
C TYR A 84 -12.88 1.24 3.82
N VAL A 85 -12.41 2.43 4.21
CA VAL A 85 -11.24 2.58 5.08
C VAL A 85 -11.67 3.06 6.45
N GLU A 86 -11.51 2.19 7.45
CA GLU A 86 -11.82 2.51 8.85
C GLU A 86 -10.63 3.09 9.63
N ASN A 87 -9.41 3.00 9.06
CA ASN A 87 -8.21 3.59 9.63
C ASN A 87 -8.35 5.11 9.82
N SER A 88 -7.62 5.65 10.80
CA SER A 88 -7.50 7.11 10.95
C SER A 88 -6.56 7.67 9.89
N LEU A 89 -7.09 7.92 8.68
CA LEU A 89 -6.32 8.46 7.55
C LEU A 89 -5.54 9.74 7.91
N THR A 90 -6.10 10.59 8.77
CA THR A 90 -5.43 11.80 9.26
C THR A 90 -4.21 11.48 10.13
N ALA A 91 -4.31 10.51 11.04
CA ALA A 91 -3.21 10.12 11.91
C ALA A 91 -2.11 9.42 11.09
N ASP A 92 -2.49 8.45 10.27
CA ASP A 92 -1.57 7.65 9.46
C ASP A 92 -0.82 8.52 8.45
N LYS A 93 -1.53 9.47 7.80
CA LYS A 93 -0.90 10.45 6.92
C LYS A 93 0.09 11.34 7.68
N LYS A 94 -0.27 11.80 8.88
CA LYS A 94 0.61 12.64 9.70
C LYS A 94 1.86 11.88 10.13
N GLU A 95 1.72 10.62 10.53
CA GLU A 95 2.84 9.75 10.90
C GLU A 95 3.77 9.55 9.70
N PHE A 96 3.23 9.10 8.55
CA PHE A 96 4.01 8.92 7.33
C PHE A 96 4.71 10.21 6.89
N ASP A 97 4.00 11.35 6.91
CA ASP A 97 4.56 12.65 6.53
C ASP A 97 5.69 13.06 7.47
N THR A 98 5.56 12.80 8.77
CA THR A 98 6.59 13.11 9.76
C THR A 98 7.83 12.26 9.52
N GLU A 99 7.69 10.93 9.45
CA GLU A 99 8.82 10.03 9.24
C GLU A 99 9.54 10.31 7.92
N THR A 100 8.78 10.62 6.86
CA THR A 100 9.36 10.89 5.55
C THR A 100 10.10 12.22 5.54
N LYS A 101 9.53 13.27 6.14
CA LYS A 101 10.23 14.56 6.30
C LYS A 101 11.50 14.42 7.11
N GLU A 102 11.51 13.62 8.17
CA GLU A 102 12.72 13.35 8.93
C GLU A 102 13.79 12.60 8.12
N LYS A 103 13.39 11.62 7.30
CA LYS A 103 14.31 10.91 6.38
C LYS A 103 14.88 11.86 5.34
N ILE A 104 14.06 12.74 4.76
CA ILE A 104 14.52 13.80 3.84
C ILE A 104 15.51 14.71 4.59
N GLN A 105 15.14 15.21 5.76
CA GLN A 105 16.01 16.06 6.57
C GLN A 105 17.38 15.41 6.77
N ARG A 106 17.43 14.17 7.29
CA ARG A 106 18.70 13.45 7.55
C ARG A 106 19.56 13.27 6.30
N ASN A 107 18.96 12.99 5.15
CA ASN A 107 19.70 12.77 3.90
C ASN A 107 20.19 14.08 3.26
N PHE A 108 19.58 15.22 3.56
CA PHE A 108 19.98 16.52 3.01
C PHE A 108 20.89 17.35 3.93
N THR A 109 20.95 17.05 5.24
CA THR A 109 21.78 17.86 6.16
C THR A 109 23.24 17.43 6.18
N PHE A 110 24.10 18.28 5.61
CA PHE A 110 25.54 18.33 5.94
C PHE A 110 25.92 19.54 6.83
N SER A 111 25.02 20.51 7.08
CA SER A 111 25.34 21.63 8.00
C SER A 111 24.17 22.48 8.53
N ASN A 112 23.05 22.63 7.82
CA ASN A 112 21.92 23.48 8.24
C ASN A 112 20.57 22.75 8.07
N PRO A 113 19.66 22.80 9.06
CA PRO A 113 18.35 22.18 8.95
C PRO A 113 17.50 22.84 7.85
N ILE A 114 16.69 22.04 7.17
CA ILE A 114 15.72 22.54 6.19
C ILE A 114 14.47 22.98 6.97
N ALA A 115 13.87 24.11 6.61
CA ALA A 115 12.65 24.57 7.26
C ALA A 115 11.49 23.60 7.00
N ASP A 116 10.60 23.41 7.98
CA ASP A 116 9.48 22.45 7.87
C ASP A 116 8.56 22.72 6.66
N LYS A 117 8.37 24.01 6.32
CA LYS A 117 7.61 24.41 5.13
C LYS A 117 8.21 23.84 3.83
N ASP A 118 9.54 23.79 3.75
CA ASP A 118 10.26 23.35 2.55
C ASP A 118 10.32 21.82 2.51
N LEU A 119 10.49 21.16 3.66
CA LEU A 119 10.30 19.70 3.77
C LEU A 119 8.90 19.26 3.35
N THR A 120 7.89 20.02 3.77
CA THR A 120 6.48 19.78 3.38
C THR A 120 6.27 19.97 1.88
N ALA A 121 6.88 21.00 1.27
CA ALA A 121 6.83 21.21 -0.17
C ALA A 121 7.53 20.09 -0.95
N LEU A 122 8.73 19.67 -0.54
CA LEU A 122 9.48 18.55 -1.12
C LEU A 122 8.66 17.26 -1.07
N LEU A 123 8.11 16.93 0.10
CA LEU A 123 7.28 15.73 0.28
C LEU A 123 6.04 15.77 -0.63
N LYS A 124 5.37 16.92 -0.73
CA LYS A 124 4.21 17.08 -1.60
C LYS A 124 4.54 16.80 -3.07
N GLU A 125 5.66 17.32 -3.56
CA GLU A 125 6.09 17.08 -4.95
C GLU A 125 6.55 15.63 -5.17
N LEU A 126 7.20 15.01 -4.19
CA LEU A 126 7.53 13.57 -4.24
C LEU A 126 6.27 12.71 -4.33
N LYS A 127 5.26 12.97 -3.47
CA LYS A 127 3.97 12.29 -3.49
C LYS A 127 3.28 12.44 -4.85
N LYS A 128 3.21 13.67 -5.36
CA LYS A 128 2.63 13.98 -6.69
C LYS A 128 3.39 13.28 -7.82
N GLY A 129 4.72 13.27 -7.75
CA GLY A 129 5.56 12.53 -8.68
C GLY A 129 5.24 11.03 -8.67
N ASN A 130 5.19 10.42 -7.49
CA ASN A 130 4.84 9.01 -7.34
C ASN A 130 3.40 8.70 -7.76
N ALA A 131 2.46 9.59 -7.51
CA ALA A 131 1.07 9.43 -7.95
C ALA A 131 0.89 9.48 -9.47
N SER A 132 1.80 10.18 -10.18
CA SER A 132 1.72 10.37 -11.64
C SER A 132 2.60 9.42 -12.44
N ARG A 133 3.82 9.12 -11.95
CA ARG A 133 4.81 8.28 -12.65
C ARG A 133 5.08 6.95 -11.96
N GLY A 134 4.75 6.85 -10.68
CA GLY A 134 4.85 5.59 -9.96
C GLY A 134 3.78 4.60 -10.42
N HIS A 135 3.90 3.37 -9.92
CA HIS A 135 2.95 2.31 -10.20
C HIS A 135 2.75 1.45 -8.97
N VAL A 136 1.50 1.22 -8.60
CA VAL A 136 1.12 0.28 -7.54
C VAL A 136 0.24 -0.80 -8.17
N ALA A 137 0.72 -2.04 -8.12
CA ALA A 137 -0.04 -3.21 -8.54
C ALA A 137 -0.53 -3.98 -7.32
N TYR A 138 -1.80 -4.37 -7.36
CA TYR A 138 -2.47 -5.13 -6.30
C TYR A 138 -2.83 -6.51 -6.82
N THR A 139 -2.51 -7.55 -6.05
CA THR A 139 -2.85 -8.94 -6.37
C THR A 139 -3.57 -9.55 -5.19
N LEU A 140 -4.84 -9.91 -5.34
CA LEU A 140 -5.55 -10.67 -4.32
C LEU A 140 -4.97 -12.09 -4.26
N GLU A 141 -4.34 -12.43 -3.14
CA GLU A 141 -3.71 -13.73 -2.93
C GLU A 141 -4.69 -14.70 -2.26
N SER A 142 -5.42 -14.25 -1.23
CA SER A 142 -6.48 -15.02 -0.61
C SER A 142 -7.54 -14.13 0.04
N PHE A 143 -8.74 -14.69 0.25
CA PHE A 143 -9.86 -14.04 0.93
C PHE A 143 -10.64 -15.09 1.73
N SER A 144 -10.82 -14.87 3.04
CA SER A 144 -11.55 -15.77 3.94
C SER A 144 -13.00 -15.34 4.19
N GLY A 145 -13.44 -14.23 3.61
CA GLY A 145 -14.75 -13.61 3.89
C GLY A 145 -14.64 -12.41 4.82
N GLU A 146 -13.72 -12.48 5.79
CA GLU A 146 -13.43 -11.41 6.75
C GLU A 146 -12.05 -10.79 6.49
N ASP A 147 -11.05 -11.63 6.19
CA ASP A 147 -9.68 -11.20 5.93
C ASP A 147 -9.31 -11.37 4.46
N ALA A 148 -8.57 -10.40 3.92
CA ALA A 148 -7.97 -10.48 2.61
C ALA A 148 -6.44 -10.34 2.71
N TYR A 149 -5.72 -11.21 2.02
CA TYR A 149 -4.29 -11.05 1.78
C TYR A 149 -4.10 -10.51 0.38
N ILE A 150 -3.56 -9.29 0.28
CA ILE A 150 -3.34 -8.59 -0.99
C ILE A 150 -1.86 -8.27 -1.12
N GLY A 151 -1.20 -8.88 -2.10
CA GLY A 151 0.16 -8.55 -2.47
C GLY A 151 0.22 -7.17 -3.11
N VAL A 152 1.12 -6.32 -2.60
CA VAL A 152 1.32 -4.95 -3.10
C VAL A 152 2.71 -4.84 -3.71
N LYS A 153 2.77 -4.54 -5.01
CA LYS A 153 4.04 -4.27 -5.71
C LYS A 153 4.11 -2.80 -6.10
N VAL A 154 5.10 -2.10 -5.54
CA VAL A 154 5.28 -0.66 -5.71
C VAL A 154 6.48 -0.38 -6.60
N ARG A 155 6.33 0.59 -7.51
CA ARG A 155 7.41 1.30 -8.20
C ARG A 155 7.24 2.79 -7.92
N THR A 156 8.27 3.41 -7.37
CA THR A 156 8.32 4.85 -7.07
C THR A 156 9.46 5.49 -7.83
N ILE A 157 9.46 6.82 -7.91
CA ILE A 157 10.57 7.60 -8.43
C ILE A 157 11.85 7.25 -7.65
N SER A 158 12.90 6.83 -8.33
CA SER A 158 14.22 6.64 -7.72
C SER A 158 14.92 7.97 -7.49
N LEU A 159 15.39 8.20 -6.26
CA LEU A 159 16.22 9.38 -5.94
C LEU A 159 17.72 9.07 -5.99
N THR A 160 18.14 7.97 -6.60
CA THR A 160 19.57 7.56 -6.66
C THR A 160 20.45 8.61 -7.33
N ASP A 161 19.95 9.28 -8.37
CA ASP A 161 20.73 10.24 -9.15
C ASP A 161 20.76 11.64 -8.53
N LEU A 162 19.94 11.86 -7.49
CA LEU A 162 19.82 13.15 -6.83
C LEU A 162 21.17 13.62 -6.25
N ASN A 163 21.94 12.70 -5.67
CA ASN A 163 23.26 13.03 -5.10
C ASN A 163 24.26 13.49 -6.18
N SER A 164 24.21 12.88 -7.37
CA SER A 164 25.04 13.32 -8.49
C SER A 164 24.62 14.71 -8.98
N GLN A 165 23.31 14.93 -9.14
CA GLN A 165 22.77 16.23 -9.55
C GLN A 165 23.13 17.34 -8.55
N MET A 166 23.09 17.05 -7.24
CA MET A 166 23.53 17.97 -6.19
C MET A 166 25.03 18.26 -6.26
N SER A 167 25.85 17.25 -6.56
CA SER A 167 27.30 17.39 -6.70
C SER A 167 27.67 18.27 -7.91
N ASP A 168 26.97 18.09 -9.03
CA ASP A 168 27.15 18.89 -10.23
C ASP A 168 26.78 20.37 -9.99
N LEU A 169 25.67 20.61 -9.29
CA LEU A 169 25.26 21.95 -8.87
C LEU A 169 26.31 22.60 -7.95
N SER A 170 26.85 21.84 -6.99
CA SER A 170 27.90 22.32 -6.08
C SER A 170 29.15 22.74 -6.85
N ASN A 171 29.62 21.91 -7.79
CA ASN A 171 30.77 22.20 -8.63
C ASN A 171 30.56 23.42 -9.52
N LYS A 172 29.35 23.58 -10.07
CA LYS A 172 28.98 24.74 -10.89
C LYS A 172 29.04 26.04 -10.07
N LEU A 173 28.42 26.06 -8.89
CA LEU A 173 28.44 27.23 -7.99
C LEU A 173 29.86 27.60 -7.53
N GLN A 174 30.70 26.59 -7.24
CA GLN A 174 32.09 26.84 -6.88
C GLN A 174 32.87 27.49 -8.04
N LYS A 175 32.67 27.03 -9.28
CA LYS A 175 33.28 27.66 -10.45
C LYS A 175 32.80 29.10 -10.65
N GLU A 176 31.49 29.35 -10.53
CA GLU A 176 30.90 30.68 -10.69
C GLU A 176 31.38 31.68 -9.62
N THR A 177 31.69 31.20 -8.42
CA THR A 177 32.23 32.02 -7.33
C THR A 177 33.76 32.12 -7.34
N ASN A 178 34.44 31.59 -8.37
CA ASN A 178 35.90 31.45 -8.41
C ASN A 178 36.46 30.78 -7.14
N TYR A 179 35.74 29.77 -6.62
CA TYR A 179 36.08 29.00 -5.43
C TYR A 179 36.23 29.84 -4.14
N LYS A 180 35.60 31.02 -4.11
CA LYS A 180 35.62 31.92 -2.95
C LYS A 180 34.55 31.59 -1.91
N ALA A 181 33.48 30.91 -2.31
CA ALA A 181 32.43 30.51 -1.40
C ALA A 181 32.90 29.37 -0.49
N SER A 182 32.60 29.48 0.81
CA SER A 182 32.84 28.37 1.74
C SER A 182 32.01 27.14 1.36
N TYR A 183 32.43 25.98 1.84
CA TYR A 183 31.66 24.75 1.70
C TYR A 183 30.23 24.92 2.22
N LYS A 184 30.06 25.56 3.39
CA LYS A 184 28.75 25.76 4.02
C LYS A 184 27.83 26.68 3.19
N GLU A 185 28.37 27.77 2.64
CA GLU A 185 27.62 28.66 1.75
C GLU A 185 27.20 27.96 0.47
N THR A 186 28.12 27.20 -0.13
CA THR A 186 27.86 26.42 -1.34
C THR A 186 26.76 25.38 -1.09
N GLN A 187 26.85 24.59 -0.01
CA GLN A 187 25.84 23.58 0.32
C GLN A 187 24.47 24.20 0.61
N SER A 188 24.43 25.33 1.32
CA SER A 188 23.18 26.05 1.58
C SER A 188 22.54 26.55 0.28
N ALA A 189 23.33 27.05 -0.66
CA ALA A 189 22.85 27.45 -1.97
C ALA A 189 22.35 26.25 -2.81
N VAL A 190 23.08 25.13 -2.82
CA VAL A 190 22.65 23.89 -3.51
C VAL A 190 21.30 23.42 -2.97
N ILE A 191 21.14 23.34 -1.64
CA ILE A 191 19.87 22.93 -1.02
C ILE A 191 18.73 23.87 -1.43
N GLY A 192 18.96 25.18 -1.42
CA GLY A 192 17.97 26.16 -1.88
C GLY A 192 17.55 25.97 -3.33
N ILE A 193 18.50 25.66 -4.22
CA ILE A 193 18.23 25.33 -5.63
C ILE A 193 17.43 24.03 -5.72
N VAL A 194 17.83 22.97 -5.03
CA VAL A 194 17.11 21.69 -5.06
C VAL A 194 15.68 21.86 -4.61
N ILE A 195 15.43 22.61 -3.52
CA ILE A 195 14.06 22.88 -3.05
C ILE A 195 13.23 23.59 -4.12
N LYS A 196 13.81 24.60 -4.78
CA LYS A 196 13.13 25.38 -5.81
C LYS A 196 12.86 24.58 -7.09
N GLU A 197 13.81 23.76 -7.50
CA GLU A 197 13.80 23.02 -8.77
C GLU A 197 13.40 21.56 -8.61
N PHE A 198 13.00 21.14 -7.40
CA PHE A 198 12.67 19.75 -7.09
C PHE A 198 11.67 19.12 -8.07
N PRO A 199 10.59 19.79 -8.49
CA PRO A 199 9.67 19.23 -9.48
C PRO A 199 10.36 18.84 -10.79
N GLU A 200 11.29 19.67 -11.27
CA GLU A 200 12.05 19.39 -12.50
C GLU A 200 13.08 18.29 -12.26
N ILE A 201 13.80 18.33 -11.13
CA ILE A 201 14.76 17.29 -10.74
C ILE A 201 14.07 15.91 -10.72
N LEU A 202 12.87 15.84 -10.14
CA LEU A 202 12.09 14.61 -10.10
C LEU A 202 11.77 14.06 -11.51
N THR A 203 11.65 14.91 -12.55
CA THR A 203 11.40 14.42 -13.92
C THR A 203 12.59 13.67 -14.52
N LYS A 204 13.80 13.92 -14.02
CA LYS A 204 15.04 13.27 -14.44
C LYS A 204 15.28 11.97 -13.66
N CYS A 205 14.48 11.73 -12.64
CA CYS A 205 14.51 10.56 -11.78
C CYS A 205 13.44 9.53 -12.23
N LEU A 206 13.82 8.26 -12.38
CA LEU A 206 12.92 7.14 -12.74
C LEU A 206 12.66 6.20 -11.57
#